data_AF-A0A2E0WY94-F1
#
_entry.id   AF-A0A2E0WY94-F1
#
_cell.length_a   1.000
_cell.length_b   1.000
_cell.length_c   1.000
_cell.angle_alpha   90.00
_cell.angle_beta   90.00
_cell.angle_gamma   90.00
#
_symmetry.space_group_name_H-M   'P 1'
#
loop_
_entity.id
_entity.type
_entity.pdbx_description
1 polymer ?
#
loop_
_entity_poly.entity_id
_entity_poly.type
_entity_poly.pdbx_seq_one_letter_code
_entity_poly.pdbx_strand_id
1 'polypeptide(L)'
;MTRELKHHATSARALARRAAYSVAACASTAAVSDPAARADIQYFTGDIDIPQLTSQPLDFNLDSYADIVLKNYILPGGNYQGATVGFYPGKIVGFFDGLYYVTALAEGDLIDSSALGPTFYGSMAYGALNPNAGFNDATDAYVGFAFPIGPTDLYYAWVRVDINQAAGTFFVHDWAYEDQTGVGIRAGDRGVVPVLGDFDEDQDVDGADFLQWQRGSGSIYNASDLQDWQDNYGTIPAAAASAGVVPEPGTLGLLAAGAAGVAWMRRRRTAS
;
A
#
# COMPACT_ATOMS: atom_id res chain seq x y z
N MET A 1 41.22 21.50 6.97
CA MET A 1 40.65 20.85 8.17
C MET A 1 39.12 20.70 8.08
N THR A 2 38.60 20.43 6.87
CA THR A 2 37.15 20.53 6.57
C THR A 2 36.60 19.29 5.85
N ARG A 3 37.48 18.32 5.55
CA ARG A 3 37.15 17.11 4.78
C ARG A 3 36.78 15.91 5.67
N GLU A 4 37.24 15.88 6.91
CA GLU A 4 36.95 14.77 7.84
C GLU A 4 35.58 14.86 8.52
N LEU A 5 35.04 16.06 8.75
CA LEU A 5 33.72 16.22 9.38
C LEU A 5 32.55 15.76 8.49
N LYS A 6 32.70 15.81 7.16
CA LYS A 6 31.69 15.29 6.22
C LYS A 6 31.63 13.75 6.23
N HIS A 7 32.77 13.07 6.35
CA HIS A 7 32.81 11.60 6.40
C HIS A 7 32.15 11.02 7.66
N HIS A 8 32.23 11.73 8.80
CA HIS A 8 31.59 11.30 10.05
C HIS A 8 30.06 11.48 10.03
N ALA A 9 29.53 12.53 9.39
CA ALA A 9 28.09 12.74 9.26
C ALA A 9 27.42 11.72 8.32
N THR A 10 28.09 11.34 7.23
CA THR A 10 27.62 10.29 6.30
C THR A 10 27.69 8.90 6.93
N SER A 11 28.71 8.65 7.76
CA SER A 11 28.87 7.37 8.47
C SER A 11 27.86 7.22 9.63
N ALA A 12 27.49 8.31 10.31
CA ALA A 12 26.46 8.30 11.36
C ALA A 12 25.05 8.03 10.80
N ARG A 13 24.71 8.61 9.63
CA ARG A 13 23.46 8.27 8.89
C ARG A 13 23.46 6.83 8.35
N ALA A 14 24.61 6.30 7.96
CA ALA A 14 24.76 4.90 7.55
C ALA A 14 24.73 3.92 8.74
N LEU A 15 25.10 4.37 9.95
CA LEU A 15 25.02 3.60 11.19
C LEU A 15 23.62 3.65 11.83
N ALA A 16 22.85 4.72 11.65
CA ALA A 16 21.44 4.81 12.06
C ALA A 16 20.55 3.78 11.32
N ARG A 17 20.91 3.45 10.07
CA ARG A 17 20.27 2.35 9.29
C ARG A 17 20.50 0.95 9.90
N ARG A 18 21.36 0.80 10.91
CA ARG A 18 21.75 -0.50 11.49
C ARG A 18 21.21 -0.78 12.90
N ALA A 19 20.30 0.05 13.44
CA ALA A 19 19.77 -0.15 14.79
C ALA A 19 18.23 -0.09 14.94
N ALA A 20 17.46 -0.05 13.84
CA ALA A 20 15.99 -0.05 13.91
C ALA A 20 15.31 -1.19 13.11
N TYR A 21 16.09 -2.11 12.53
CA TYR A 21 15.57 -3.10 11.60
C TYR A 21 16.24 -4.45 11.79
N SER A 22 15.51 -5.44 12.30
CA SER A 22 15.93 -6.84 12.16
C SER A 22 15.73 -7.32 10.73
N VAL A 23 14.72 -6.84 9.99
CA VAL A 23 14.50 -7.14 8.57
C VAL A 23 13.60 -6.05 7.97
N ALA A 24 14.17 -5.08 7.24
CA ALA A 24 13.39 -4.28 6.30
C ALA A 24 14.16 -4.32 4.98
N ALA A 25 13.74 -5.23 4.10
CA ALA A 25 14.29 -5.36 2.77
C ALA A 25 13.60 -4.32 1.86
N CYS A 26 14.42 -3.58 1.11
CA CYS A 26 14.05 -2.73 -0.03
C CYS A 26 12.98 -1.65 0.23
N ALA A 27 13.40 -0.46 0.67
CA ALA A 27 12.68 0.76 0.34
C ALA A 27 12.84 1.00 -1.18
N SER A 28 11.76 0.90 -1.96
CA SER A 28 11.74 1.34 -3.35
C SER A 28 11.38 2.82 -3.39
N THR A 29 12.37 3.68 -3.66
CA THR A 29 12.14 5.10 -3.97
C THR A 29 12.40 5.30 -5.47
N ALA A 30 11.36 5.41 -6.27
CA ALA A 30 11.46 5.88 -7.66
C ALA A 30 10.72 7.21 -7.73
N ALA A 31 11.45 8.32 -7.60
CA ALA A 31 10.88 9.65 -7.68
C ALA A 31 10.43 9.95 -9.12
N VAL A 32 9.12 9.90 -9.38
CA VAL A 32 8.55 10.18 -10.70
C VAL A 32 8.54 11.69 -10.96
N SER A 33 8.86 12.09 -12.20
CA SER A 33 8.92 13.49 -12.64
C SER A 33 7.61 14.03 -13.26
N ASP A 34 6.47 13.37 -13.03
CA ASP A 34 5.14 13.84 -13.44
C ASP A 34 4.33 14.37 -12.23
N PRO A 35 4.04 15.68 -12.16
CA PRO A 35 3.26 16.27 -11.07
C PRO A 35 1.77 15.88 -11.07
N ALA A 36 1.27 15.14 -12.07
CA ALA A 36 -0.16 14.82 -12.19
C ALA A 36 -0.52 13.32 -12.00
N ALA A 37 0.44 12.41 -11.87
CA ALA A 37 0.14 10.99 -11.69
C ALA A 37 1.18 10.27 -10.83
N ARG A 38 0.79 9.95 -9.58
CA ARG A 38 1.35 8.96 -8.64
C ARG A 38 2.49 9.44 -7.73
N ALA A 39 2.09 10.03 -6.60
CA ALA A 39 2.35 9.51 -5.25
C ALA A 39 3.59 8.59 -5.08
N ASP A 40 4.61 9.07 -4.36
CA ASP A 40 5.85 8.34 -4.06
C ASP A 40 5.60 7.48 -2.80
N ILE A 41 5.24 6.21 -3.00
CA ILE A 41 4.95 5.29 -1.89
C ILE A 41 6.25 4.66 -1.38
N GLN A 42 6.45 4.75 -0.07
CA GLN A 42 7.54 4.10 0.65
C GLN A 42 7.06 2.76 1.20
N TYR A 43 7.48 1.68 0.55
CA TYR A 43 7.09 0.32 0.90
C TYR A 43 8.20 -0.42 1.66
N PHE A 44 7.80 -1.21 2.65
CA PHE A 44 8.68 -2.01 3.50
C PHE A 44 8.11 -3.41 3.68
N THR A 45 8.99 -4.42 3.72
CA THR A 45 8.60 -5.81 3.97
C THR A 45 9.50 -6.48 4.99
N GLY A 46 8.91 -7.39 5.75
CA GLY A 46 9.60 -8.21 6.73
C GLY A 46 8.59 -8.76 7.74
N ASP A 47 8.50 -10.08 7.84
CA ASP A 47 7.62 -10.69 8.83
C ASP A 47 8.10 -10.37 10.25
N ILE A 48 7.22 -9.77 11.05
CA ILE A 48 7.47 -9.47 12.46
C ILE A 48 6.40 -10.19 13.29
N ASP A 49 6.84 -11.15 14.09
CA ASP A 49 6.04 -11.67 15.19
C ASP A 49 6.00 -10.62 16.31
N ILE A 50 4.80 -10.35 16.84
CA ILE A 50 4.58 -9.56 18.04
C ILE A 50 4.16 -10.54 19.14
N PRO A 51 5.11 -11.08 19.94
CA PRO A 51 4.79 -12.05 20.96
C PRO A 51 3.79 -11.51 21.97
N GLN A 52 3.04 -12.42 22.58
CA GLN A 52 2.12 -12.07 23.64
C GLN A 52 2.83 -11.40 24.82
N LEU A 53 2.16 -10.45 25.47
CA LEU A 53 2.68 -9.55 26.50
C LEU A 53 3.71 -8.52 26.02
N THR A 54 3.81 -8.30 24.70
CA THR A 54 4.75 -7.34 24.11
C THR A 54 4.05 -6.29 23.24
N SER A 55 4.82 -5.33 22.76
CA SER A 55 4.37 -4.34 21.78
C SER A 55 5.47 -4.09 20.76
N GLN A 56 5.07 -3.80 19.53
CA GLN A 56 5.96 -3.48 18.42
C GLN A 56 5.78 -2.02 18.01
N PRO A 57 6.76 -1.14 18.28
CA PRO A 57 6.83 0.16 17.64
C PRO A 57 7.27 0.00 16.16
N LEU A 58 6.66 0.78 15.28
CA LEU A 58 7.05 0.93 13.88
C LEU A 58 7.34 2.40 13.61
N ASP A 59 8.48 2.65 12.98
CA ASP A 59 9.01 3.97 12.58
C ASP A 59 9.13 3.96 11.05
N PHE A 60 8.25 4.71 10.41
CA PHE A 60 8.09 4.77 8.95
C PHE A 60 9.02 5.81 8.34
N ASN A 61 9.20 6.95 9.02
CA ASN A 61 10.00 8.07 8.50
C ASN A 61 11.49 8.04 8.93
N LEU A 62 11.86 7.08 9.78
CA LEU A 62 13.19 6.87 10.30
C LEU A 62 13.78 7.99 11.15
N ASP A 63 12.93 8.70 11.87
CA ASP A 63 13.34 9.76 12.79
C ASP A 63 13.65 9.27 14.21
N SER A 64 13.61 7.95 14.44
CA SER A 64 13.80 7.26 15.73
C SER A 64 12.64 7.40 16.70
N TYR A 65 11.50 7.92 16.26
CA TYR A 65 10.25 7.91 17.00
C TYR A 65 9.24 6.98 16.34
N ALA A 66 8.47 6.27 17.16
CA ALA A 66 7.47 5.36 16.64
C ALA A 66 6.24 6.12 16.13
N ASP A 67 5.91 5.94 14.85
CA ASP A 67 4.72 6.47 14.21
C ASP A 67 3.47 5.69 14.59
N ILE A 68 3.62 4.38 14.83
CA ILE A 68 2.56 3.52 15.36
C ILE A 68 3.14 2.47 16.29
N VAL A 69 2.39 2.13 17.34
CA VAL A 69 2.70 1.06 18.28
C VAL A 69 1.56 0.04 18.27
N LEU A 70 1.88 -1.18 17.88
CA LEU A 70 0.99 -2.33 17.90
C LEU A 70 1.20 -3.11 19.21
N LYS A 71 0.12 -3.51 19.87
CA LYS A 71 0.14 -4.12 21.21
C LYS A 71 -0.47 -5.51 21.14
N ASN A 72 0.20 -6.50 21.74
CA ASN A 72 -0.32 -7.86 21.92
C ASN A 72 -0.22 -8.24 23.40
N TYR A 73 -1.27 -8.02 24.17
CA TYR A 73 -1.28 -8.16 25.63
C TYR A 73 -2.30 -9.20 26.12
N ILE A 74 -2.25 -9.47 27.41
CA ILE A 74 -3.32 -10.19 28.12
C ILE A 74 -3.94 -9.20 29.10
N LEU A 75 -5.23 -8.94 28.95
CA LEU A 75 -6.02 -8.11 29.85
C LEU A 75 -6.99 -9.00 30.66
N PRO A 76 -7.63 -8.47 31.73
CA PRO A 76 -8.66 -9.22 32.46
C PRO A 76 -9.83 -9.58 31.54
N GLY A 77 -9.84 -10.82 31.03
CA GLY A 77 -10.80 -11.26 30.01
C GLY A 77 -10.19 -12.03 28.84
N GLY A 78 -8.88 -11.98 28.66
CA GLY A 78 -8.17 -12.78 27.64
C GLY A 78 -7.14 -11.97 26.85
N ASN A 79 -6.80 -12.49 25.68
CA ASN A 79 -5.84 -11.87 24.77
C ASN A 79 -6.43 -10.58 24.17
N TYR A 80 -5.62 -9.53 24.13
CA TYR A 80 -6.03 -8.22 23.63
C TYR A 80 -5.00 -7.71 22.63
N GLN A 81 -5.49 -7.24 21.48
CA GLN A 81 -4.69 -6.53 20.50
C GLN A 81 -5.22 -5.11 20.28
N GLY A 82 -4.30 -4.16 20.12
CA GLY A 82 -4.65 -2.76 19.90
C GLY A 82 -3.54 -1.98 19.23
N ALA A 83 -3.88 -0.79 18.73
CA ALA A 83 -2.96 0.10 18.05
C ALA A 83 -2.98 1.50 18.67
N THR A 84 -1.86 2.21 18.56
CA THR A 84 -1.72 3.61 18.98
C THR A 84 -0.78 4.32 18.03
N VAL A 85 -1.28 5.34 17.36
CA VAL A 85 -0.49 6.25 16.51
C VAL A 85 0.23 7.26 17.40
N GLY A 86 1.50 7.49 17.08
CA GLY A 86 2.36 8.46 17.76
C GLY A 86 2.08 9.89 17.30
N PHE A 87 2.21 10.83 18.25
CA PHE A 87 2.18 12.27 18.04
C PHE A 87 0.87 12.86 17.48
N TYR A 88 0.62 14.12 17.82
CA TYR A 88 -0.49 14.89 17.26
C TYR A 88 -0.02 15.58 15.97
N PRO A 89 -0.83 15.69 14.90
CA PRO A 89 -2.26 15.31 14.79
C PRO A 89 -2.54 13.89 14.26
N GLY A 90 -1.66 12.91 14.49
CA GLY A 90 -1.84 11.53 14.02
C GLY A 90 -3.17 10.89 14.45
N LYS A 91 -3.72 10.04 13.59
CA LYS A 91 -5.03 9.40 13.77
C LYS A 91 -5.07 8.00 13.17
N ILE A 92 -5.97 7.17 13.67
CA ILE A 92 -6.20 5.82 13.13
C ILE A 92 -7.51 5.77 12.33
N VAL A 93 -7.55 4.96 11.28
CA VAL A 93 -8.81 4.61 10.59
C VAL A 93 -9.60 3.70 11.52
N GLY A 94 -10.78 4.17 11.92
CA GLY A 94 -11.51 3.55 13.02
C GLY A 94 -12.83 4.25 13.30
N PHE A 95 -13.58 3.68 14.23
CA PHE A 95 -14.92 4.15 14.59
C PHE A 95 -15.15 4.08 16.10
N PHE A 96 -16.20 4.75 16.55
CA PHE A 96 -16.65 4.70 17.93
C PHE A 96 -18.00 3.97 18.03
N ASP A 97 -18.04 2.93 18.84
CA ASP A 97 -19.29 2.27 19.26
C ASP A 97 -19.17 1.82 20.72
N GLY A 98 -19.34 2.78 21.63
CA GLY A 98 -19.08 2.62 23.08
C GLY A 98 -17.59 2.56 23.44
N LEU A 99 -16.76 2.02 22.54
CA LEU A 99 -15.30 2.01 22.58
C LEU A 99 -14.76 2.49 21.22
N TYR A 100 -13.49 2.86 21.19
CA TYR A 100 -12.79 3.15 19.94
C TYR A 100 -12.22 1.87 19.35
N TYR A 101 -12.60 1.57 18.10
CA TYR A 101 -12.15 0.41 17.35
C TYR A 101 -11.30 0.82 16.16
N VAL A 102 -10.33 -0.02 15.84
CA VAL A 102 -9.61 0.04 14.57
C VAL A 102 -10.43 -0.69 13.51
N THR A 103 -10.60 -0.08 12.34
CA THR A 103 -11.25 -0.74 11.22
C THR A 103 -10.29 -1.74 10.59
N ALA A 104 -10.72 -2.99 10.40
CA ALA A 104 -10.01 -3.95 9.57
C ALA A 104 -10.29 -3.64 8.10
N LEU A 105 -9.32 -3.05 7.41
CA LEU A 105 -9.44 -2.68 6.00
C LEU A 105 -9.09 -3.86 5.10
N ALA A 106 -9.74 -3.91 3.94
CA ALA A 106 -9.39 -4.81 2.85
C ALA A 106 -8.35 -4.16 1.91
N GLU A 107 -7.68 -4.98 1.10
CA GLU A 107 -6.81 -4.48 0.04
C GLU A 107 -7.57 -3.55 -0.91
N GLY A 108 -6.96 -2.42 -1.27
CA GLY A 108 -7.53 -1.41 -2.16
C GLY A 108 -8.38 -0.33 -1.47
N ASP A 109 -8.76 -0.53 -0.19
CA ASP A 109 -9.50 0.47 0.59
C ASP A 109 -8.70 1.78 0.69
N LEU A 110 -9.36 2.91 0.45
CA LEU A 110 -8.72 4.22 0.47
C LEU A 110 -8.51 4.71 1.91
N ILE A 111 -7.29 5.13 2.20
CA ILE A 111 -6.86 5.72 3.47
C ILE A 111 -6.48 7.18 3.19
N ASP A 112 -7.39 8.09 3.54
CA ASP A 112 -7.21 9.52 3.37
C ASP A 112 -7.86 10.30 4.53
N SER A 113 -7.89 11.63 4.43
CA SER A 113 -8.46 12.51 5.46
C SER A 113 -9.91 12.18 5.84
N SER A 114 -10.68 11.62 4.90
CA SER A 114 -12.09 11.27 5.11
C SER A 114 -12.28 9.90 5.78
N ALA A 115 -11.30 9.00 5.65
CA ALA A 115 -11.31 7.69 6.28
C ALA A 115 -10.89 7.72 7.77
N LEU A 116 -10.15 8.75 8.20
CA LEU A 116 -9.62 8.82 9.56
C LEU A 116 -10.74 8.87 10.62
N GLY A 117 -10.57 8.04 11.66
CA GLY A 117 -11.45 7.99 12.81
C GLY A 117 -11.28 9.18 13.77
N PRO A 118 -12.03 9.18 14.87
CA PRO A 118 -12.04 10.31 15.81
C PRO A 118 -10.80 10.38 16.72
N THR A 119 -9.93 9.38 16.71
CA THR A 119 -8.88 9.18 17.72
C THR A 119 -7.58 8.65 17.10
N PHE A 120 -6.52 8.62 17.91
CA PHE A 120 -5.18 8.11 17.58
C PHE A 120 -4.92 6.71 18.14
N TYR A 121 -5.91 6.07 18.77
CA TYR A 121 -5.78 4.73 19.33
C TYR A 121 -7.08 3.94 19.18
N GLY A 122 -7.01 2.62 19.19
CA GLY A 122 -8.21 1.79 19.15
C GLY A 122 -7.94 0.35 19.55
N SER A 123 -9.00 -0.35 19.95
CA SER A 123 -8.96 -1.80 20.09
C SER A 123 -9.06 -2.45 18.71
N MET A 124 -8.18 -3.42 18.46
CA MET A 124 -8.19 -4.23 17.25
C MET A 124 -8.90 -5.55 17.47
N ALA A 125 -8.66 -6.20 18.62
CA ALA A 125 -9.25 -7.47 18.98
C ALA A 125 -9.33 -7.67 20.51
N TYR A 126 -10.46 -8.21 20.99
CA TYR A 126 -10.62 -8.65 22.39
C TYR A 126 -11.72 -9.72 22.55
N GLY A 127 -12.00 -10.47 21.48
CA GLY A 127 -12.97 -11.55 21.46
C GLY A 127 -14.36 -11.06 21.86
N ALA A 128 -15.06 -11.84 22.70
CA ALA A 128 -16.42 -11.53 23.13
C ALA A 128 -16.55 -10.23 23.94
N LEU A 129 -15.46 -9.71 24.52
CA LEU A 129 -15.50 -8.44 25.26
C LEU A 129 -15.56 -7.23 24.33
N ASN A 130 -15.04 -7.36 23.11
CA ASN A 130 -15.11 -6.36 22.06
C ASN A 130 -15.74 -6.97 20.81
N PRO A 131 -17.07 -7.16 20.79
CA PRO A 131 -17.76 -7.88 19.72
C PRO A 131 -17.67 -7.18 18.35
N ASN A 132 -17.41 -5.88 18.34
CA ASN A 132 -17.29 -5.08 17.12
C ASN A 132 -15.86 -4.98 16.58
N ALA A 133 -14.89 -5.61 17.25
CA ALA A 133 -13.51 -5.62 16.80
C ALA A 133 -13.35 -6.40 15.49
N GLY A 134 -12.80 -5.75 14.46
CA GLY A 134 -12.59 -6.34 13.14
C GLY A 134 -11.43 -7.33 13.05
N PHE A 135 -10.52 -7.38 14.02
CA PHE A 135 -9.31 -8.21 13.96
C PHE A 135 -9.35 -9.43 14.90
N ASN A 136 -10.52 -9.86 15.38
CA ASN A 136 -10.59 -11.03 16.28
C ASN A 136 -10.05 -12.32 15.63
N ASP A 137 -10.24 -12.47 14.32
CA ASP A 137 -9.66 -13.54 13.49
C ASP A 137 -9.49 -12.97 12.07
N ALA A 138 -8.34 -12.35 11.83
CA ALA A 138 -8.04 -11.61 10.60
C ALA A 138 -6.75 -12.13 9.97
N THR A 139 -6.80 -12.30 8.65
CA THR A 139 -5.66 -12.69 7.81
C THR A 139 -5.57 -11.71 6.66
N ASP A 140 -4.37 -11.24 6.33
CA ASP A 140 -4.11 -10.25 5.29
C ASP A 140 -4.99 -8.98 5.43
N ALA A 141 -5.26 -8.57 6.67
CA ALA A 141 -6.05 -7.37 6.95
C ALA A 141 -5.14 -6.16 7.17
N TYR A 142 -5.66 -4.97 6.88
CA TYR A 142 -4.87 -3.75 6.93
C TYR A 142 -5.31 -2.82 8.06
N VAL A 143 -4.32 -2.29 8.78
CA VAL A 143 -4.48 -1.17 9.71
C VAL A 143 -4.15 0.11 8.96
N GLY A 144 -5.15 0.96 8.71
CA GLY A 144 -4.94 2.28 8.11
C GLY A 144 -4.77 3.37 9.17
N PHE A 145 -3.87 4.32 8.94
CA PHE A 145 -3.64 5.44 9.85
C PHE A 145 -3.00 6.62 9.12
N ALA A 146 -2.94 7.76 9.80
CA ALA A 146 -2.12 8.89 9.39
C ALA A 146 -1.21 9.31 10.54
N PHE A 147 0.05 9.61 10.22
CA PHE A 147 1.04 10.06 11.19
C PHE A 147 1.67 11.38 10.74
N PRO A 148 2.13 12.22 11.67
CA PRO A 148 2.71 13.50 11.32
C PRO A 148 4.23 13.40 11.08
N ILE A 149 4.72 14.04 10.02
CA ILE A 149 6.16 14.35 9.87
C ILE A 149 6.32 15.85 10.02
N GLY A 150 6.94 16.28 11.12
CA GLY A 150 6.92 17.69 11.51
C GLY A 150 5.61 18.09 12.21
N PRO A 151 5.28 19.40 12.27
CA PRO A 151 4.25 19.88 13.20
C PRO A 151 2.81 19.58 12.77
N THR A 152 2.52 19.53 11.46
CA THR A 152 1.15 19.43 10.94
C THR A 152 1.00 18.56 9.70
N ASP A 153 2.10 18.19 9.05
CA ASP A 153 2.05 17.51 7.77
C ASP A 153 1.71 16.04 8.01
N LEU A 154 0.54 15.62 7.51
CA LEU A 154 0.03 14.27 7.69
C LEU A 154 0.32 13.40 6.46
N TYR A 155 0.78 12.19 6.74
CA TYR A 155 1.14 11.16 5.78
C TYR A 155 0.27 9.94 6.07
N TYR A 156 -0.24 9.29 5.03
CA TYR A 156 -1.18 8.19 5.17
C TYR A 156 -0.46 6.87 4.96
N ALA A 157 -0.77 5.90 5.82
CA ALA A 157 -0.02 4.66 5.91
C ALA A 157 -0.94 3.47 6.16
N TRP A 158 -0.42 2.29 5.83
CA TRP A 158 -1.03 1.03 6.14
C TRP A 158 -0.01 0.03 6.70
N VAL A 159 -0.48 -0.89 7.55
CA VAL A 159 0.27 -2.09 7.99
C VAL A 159 -0.60 -3.32 7.71
N ARG A 160 -0.06 -4.33 7.03
CA ARG A 160 -0.74 -5.61 6.81
C ARG A 160 -0.43 -6.59 7.92
N VAL A 161 -1.46 -7.21 8.48
CA VAL A 161 -1.38 -8.00 9.70
C VAL A 161 -2.22 -9.28 9.65
N ASP A 162 -1.73 -10.28 10.37
CA ASP A 162 -2.47 -11.48 10.75
C ASP A 162 -2.69 -11.47 12.26
N ILE A 163 -3.94 -11.60 12.70
CA ILE A 163 -4.29 -11.66 14.13
C ILE A 163 -5.25 -12.82 14.36
N ASN A 164 -4.89 -13.70 15.29
CA ASN A 164 -5.82 -14.66 15.88
C ASN A 164 -5.91 -14.34 17.37
N GLN A 165 -7.02 -13.71 17.78
CA GLN A 165 -7.19 -13.28 19.16
C GLN A 165 -7.23 -14.49 20.11
N ALA A 166 -7.91 -15.58 19.73
CA ALA A 166 -8.08 -16.73 20.59
C ALA A 166 -6.74 -17.42 20.89
N ALA A 167 -5.87 -17.52 19.88
CA ALA A 167 -4.50 -18.02 19.99
C ALA A 167 -3.54 -16.96 20.57
N GLY A 168 -3.92 -15.68 20.49
CA GLY A 168 -3.12 -14.57 20.98
C GLY A 168 -1.93 -14.22 20.09
N THR A 169 -2.01 -14.57 18.81
CA THR A 169 -0.94 -14.34 17.83
C THR A 169 -1.19 -13.04 17.07
N PHE A 170 -0.11 -12.34 16.73
CA PHE A 170 -0.15 -11.10 15.98
C PHE A 170 1.13 -11.00 15.14
N PHE A 171 0.99 -11.07 13.82
CA PHE A 171 2.08 -10.91 12.86
C PHE A 171 1.86 -9.66 12.00
N VAL A 172 2.96 -8.98 11.66
CA VAL A 172 3.04 -7.96 10.62
C VAL A 172 3.78 -8.55 9.43
N HIS A 173 3.33 -8.30 8.20
CA HIS A 173 3.95 -8.83 6.99
C HIS A 173 4.71 -7.76 6.19
N ASP A 174 4.04 -6.64 5.97
CA ASP A 174 4.55 -5.49 5.25
C ASP A 174 3.78 -4.23 5.65
N TRP A 175 4.34 -3.08 5.29
CA TRP A 175 3.76 -1.78 5.58
C TRP A 175 4.22 -0.75 4.54
N ALA A 176 3.42 0.29 4.33
CA ALA A 176 3.81 1.39 3.47
C ALA A 176 3.19 2.71 3.91
N TYR A 177 3.76 3.80 3.42
CA TYR A 177 3.15 5.12 3.50
C TYR A 177 3.32 5.92 2.21
N GLU A 178 2.38 6.83 1.98
CA GLU A 178 2.47 7.85 0.94
C GLU A 178 3.38 8.98 1.39
N ASP A 179 4.47 9.26 0.67
CA ASP A 179 5.44 10.28 1.07
C ASP A 179 5.11 11.71 0.58
N GLN A 180 3.97 11.88 -0.09
CA GLN A 180 3.41 13.19 -0.37
C GLN A 180 2.41 13.61 0.72
N THR A 181 2.71 14.71 1.40
CA THR A 181 1.85 15.28 2.44
C THR A 181 0.40 15.44 1.97
N GLY A 182 -0.54 14.88 2.73
CA GLY A 182 -1.97 15.05 2.48
C GLY A 182 -2.56 14.14 1.40
N VAL A 183 -1.74 13.37 0.68
CA VAL A 183 -2.18 12.45 -0.37
C VAL A 183 -2.55 11.10 0.25
N GLY A 184 -3.74 10.60 -0.05
CA GLY A 184 -4.21 9.32 0.47
C GLY A 184 -3.54 8.12 -0.21
N ILE A 185 -3.45 7.00 0.51
CA ILE A 185 -2.90 5.73 0.02
C ILE A 185 -3.99 4.67 -0.01
N ARG A 186 -3.91 3.69 -0.92
CA ARG A 186 -4.76 2.51 -0.86
C ARG A 186 -4.09 1.44 0.01
N ALA A 187 -4.86 0.75 0.83
CA ALA A 187 -4.38 -0.39 1.59
C ALA A 187 -3.76 -1.44 0.64
N GLY A 188 -2.53 -1.88 0.94
CA GLY A 188 -1.78 -2.81 0.09
C GLY A 188 -1.08 -2.17 -1.12
N ASP A 189 -1.23 -0.87 -1.34
CA ASP A 189 -0.47 -0.17 -2.38
C ASP A 189 1.01 -0.13 -2.01
N ARG A 190 1.84 -0.68 -2.89
CA ARG A 190 3.30 -0.79 -2.74
C ARG A 190 4.05 0.24 -3.57
N GLY A 191 3.33 1.16 -4.23
CA GLY A 191 3.91 2.13 -5.13
C GLY A 191 4.26 1.57 -6.51
N VAL A 192 5.04 2.36 -7.22
CA VAL A 192 5.68 1.94 -8.46
C VAL A 192 6.81 0.98 -8.11
N VAL A 193 6.62 -0.31 -8.38
CA VAL A 193 7.70 -1.28 -8.31
C VAL A 193 8.59 -1.03 -9.54
N PRO A 194 9.89 -0.69 -9.38
CA PRO A 194 10.77 -0.52 -10.52
C PRO A 194 10.78 -1.79 -11.37
N VAL A 195 10.45 -1.67 -12.65
CA VAL A 195 10.51 -2.79 -13.58
C VAL A 195 11.89 -2.78 -14.21
N LEU A 196 12.61 -3.90 -14.11
CA LEU A 196 13.90 -4.02 -14.77
C LEU A 196 13.69 -3.97 -16.28
N GLY A 197 14.38 -3.06 -16.95
CA GLY A 197 14.21 -2.84 -18.39
C GLY A 197 13.21 -1.74 -18.77
N ASP A 198 12.46 -1.18 -17.82
CA ASP A 198 11.65 0.04 -17.98
C ASP A 198 12.60 1.25 -17.85
N PHE A 199 12.96 1.84 -18.98
CA PHE A 199 13.97 2.89 -19.11
C PHE A 199 13.38 4.27 -19.34
N ASP A 200 12.10 4.37 -19.70
CA ASP A 200 11.38 5.64 -19.77
C ASP A 200 10.37 5.86 -18.64
N GLU A 201 10.34 4.94 -17.67
CA GLU A 201 9.63 5.01 -16.39
C GLU A 201 8.10 5.05 -16.54
N ASP A 202 7.59 4.44 -17.61
CA ASP A 202 6.14 4.43 -17.92
C ASP A 202 5.41 3.17 -17.40
N GLN A 203 6.14 2.28 -16.72
CA GLN A 203 5.68 1.03 -16.14
C GLN A 203 5.30 -0.07 -17.11
N ASP A 204 5.75 -0.02 -18.35
CA ASP A 204 5.86 -1.22 -19.14
C ASP A 204 7.30 -1.44 -19.63
N VAL A 205 7.54 -2.56 -20.31
CA VAL A 205 8.85 -2.85 -20.90
C VAL A 205 8.61 -3.15 -22.37
N ASP A 206 8.80 -2.16 -23.22
CA ASP A 206 8.37 -2.20 -24.60
C ASP A 206 9.43 -1.63 -25.58
N GLY A 207 8.99 -1.25 -26.78
CA GLY A 207 9.90 -0.70 -27.80
C GLY A 207 10.41 0.71 -27.47
N ALA A 208 9.68 1.51 -26.69
CA ALA A 208 10.05 2.84 -26.25
C ALA A 208 11.25 2.77 -25.29
N ASP A 209 11.25 1.81 -24.37
CA ASP A 209 12.39 1.50 -23.50
C ASP A 209 13.62 1.12 -24.30
N PHE A 210 13.47 0.25 -25.29
CA PHE A 210 14.59 -0.17 -26.12
C PHE A 210 15.21 1.03 -26.85
N LEU A 211 14.39 1.94 -27.36
CA LEU A 211 14.87 3.17 -27.97
C LEU A 211 15.61 4.07 -26.96
N GLN A 212 15.17 4.05 -25.70
CA GLN A 212 15.81 4.81 -24.65
C GLN A 212 17.15 4.20 -24.21
N TRP A 213 17.22 2.87 -24.11
CA TRP A 213 18.46 2.13 -23.98
C TRP A 213 19.43 2.46 -25.12
N GLN A 214 18.97 2.41 -26.37
CA GLN A 214 19.81 2.69 -27.55
C GLN A 214 20.41 4.09 -27.51
N ARG A 215 19.63 5.10 -27.09
CA ARG A 215 20.10 6.49 -26.98
C ARG A 215 21.10 6.69 -25.83
N GLY A 216 20.96 5.92 -24.74
CA GLY A 216 21.83 6.00 -23.56
C GLY A 216 22.98 4.98 -23.51
N SER A 217 23.04 4.04 -24.46
CA SER A 217 23.99 2.93 -24.46
C SER A 217 25.45 3.41 -24.46
N GLY A 218 26.27 2.86 -23.57
CA GLY A 218 27.68 3.22 -23.40
C GLY A 218 27.93 4.47 -22.54
N SER A 219 26.88 5.10 -22.00
CA SER A 219 26.99 6.16 -21.00
C SER A 219 26.10 5.93 -19.79
N ILE A 220 24.79 5.84 -20.00
CA ILE A 220 23.77 5.64 -18.97
C ILE A 220 23.48 4.14 -18.82
N TYR A 221 23.38 3.44 -19.96
CA TYR A 221 23.01 2.03 -20.02
C TYR A 221 24.13 1.16 -20.59
N ASN A 222 24.17 -0.10 -20.16
CA ASN A 222 25.17 -1.10 -20.50
C ASN A 222 24.51 -2.41 -20.98
N ALA A 223 25.32 -3.45 -21.20
CA ALA A 223 24.85 -4.72 -21.71
C ALA A 223 23.98 -5.52 -20.72
N SER A 224 24.18 -5.33 -19.41
CA SER A 224 23.31 -5.89 -18.37
C SER A 224 21.92 -5.27 -18.44
N ASP A 225 21.83 -3.95 -18.62
CA ASP A 225 20.53 -3.28 -18.75
C ASP A 225 19.78 -3.79 -20.00
N LEU A 226 20.50 -4.05 -21.11
CA LEU A 226 19.88 -4.69 -22.28
C LEU A 226 19.33 -6.09 -21.95
N GLN A 227 20.04 -6.87 -21.12
CA GLN A 227 19.57 -8.18 -20.68
C GLN A 227 18.30 -8.05 -19.82
N ASP A 228 18.27 -7.05 -18.93
CA ASP A 228 17.10 -6.74 -18.12
C ASP A 228 15.87 -6.42 -18.99
N TRP A 229 16.03 -5.60 -20.03
CA TRP A 229 14.96 -5.35 -21.01
C TRP A 229 14.55 -6.61 -21.77
N GLN A 230 15.50 -7.46 -22.20
CA GLN A 230 15.19 -8.70 -22.92
C GLN A 230 14.41 -9.69 -22.07
N ASP A 231 14.75 -9.80 -20.79
CA ASP A 231 14.11 -10.72 -19.85
C ASP A 231 12.70 -10.26 -19.46
N ASN A 232 12.43 -8.96 -19.54
CA ASN A 232 11.16 -8.36 -19.13
C ASN A 232 10.31 -7.82 -20.30
N TYR A 233 10.74 -7.95 -21.57
CA TYR A 233 9.97 -7.41 -22.70
C TYR A 233 8.51 -7.92 -22.73
N GLY A 234 7.57 -6.98 -22.77
CA GLY A 234 6.14 -7.22 -22.72
C GLY A 234 5.57 -7.40 -21.30
N THR A 235 6.35 -7.19 -20.25
CA THR A 235 5.83 -7.16 -18.88
C THR A 235 5.10 -5.84 -18.61
N ILE A 236 3.93 -5.95 -18.00
CA ILE A 236 3.19 -4.85 -17.39
C ILE A 236 2.91 -5.28 -15.94
N PRO A 237 3.33 -4.52 -14.91
CA PRO A 237 3.07 -4.86 -13.53
C PRO A 237 1.56 -5.01 -13.27
N ALA A 238 1.18 -5.98 -12.44
CA ALA A 238 -0.21 -6.27 -12.12
C ALA A 238 -1.00 -5.07 -11.56
N ALA A 239 -0.30 -4.06 -11.01
CA ALA A 239 -0.91 -2.82 -10.51
C ALA A 239 -1.34 -1.83 -11.63
N ALA A 240 -0.81 -1.95 -12.85
CA ALA A 240 -1.16 -1.10 -13.99
C ALA A 240 -2.32 -1.68 -14.84
N ALA A 241 -2.73 -2.92 -14.59
CA ALA A 241 -3.86 -3.55 -15.25
C ALA A 241 -5.19 -2.97 -14.69
N SER A 242 -5.49 -1.72 -15.03
CA SER A 242 -6.86 -1.24 -14.95
C SER A 242 -7.70 -2.10 -15.88
N ALA A 243 -8.51 -3.00 -15.31
CA ALA A 243 -9.55 -3.70 -16.04
C ALA A 243 -10.62 -2.66 -16.42
N GLY A 244 -10.31 -1.84 -17.43
CA GLY A 244 -11.30 -1.02 -18.10
C GLY A 244 -12.38 -1.97 -18.59
N VAL A 245 -13.54 -1.93 -17.94
CA VAL A 245 -14.71 -2.73 -18.30
C VAL A 245 -15.01 -2.42 -19.77
N VAL A 246 -14.59 -3.31 -20.66
CA VAL A 246 -14.87 -3.19 -22.08
C VAL A 246 -16.39 -3.22 -22.21
N PRO A 247 -17.04 -2.14 -22.67
CA PRO A 247 -18.48 -2.16 -22.87
C PRO A 247 -18.78 -3.29 -23.85
N GLU A 248 -19.64 -4.22 -23.45
CA GLU A 248 -19.99 -5.38 -24.28
C GLU A 248 -20.35 -4.90 -25.70
N PRO A 249 -19.77 -5.49 -26.76
CA PRO A 249 -20.13 -5.14 -28.12
C PRO A 249 -21.65 -5.27 -28.26
N GLY A 250 -22.32 -4.27 -28.84
CA GLY A 250 -23.79 -4.14 -28.98
C GLY A 250 -24.51 -5.25 -29.78
N THR A 251 -23.98 -6.47 -29.78
CA THR A 251 -24.53 -7.71 -30.29
C THR A 251 -25.97 -7.97 -29.83
N LEU A 252 -26.31 -7.66 -28.57
CA LEU A 252 -27.70 -7.73 -28.09
C LEU A 252 -28.62 -6.71 -28.79
N GLY A 253 -28.12 -5.51 -29.07
CA GLY A 253 -28.85 -4.49 -29.83
C GLY A 253 -29.09 -4.89 -31.28
N LEU A 254 -28.08 -5.46 -31.95
CA LEU A 254 -28.19 -5.98 -33.31
C LEU A 254 -29.13 -7.20 -33.40
N LEU A 255 -29.11 -8.09 -32.40
CA LEU A 255 -30.01 -9.24 -32.35
C LEU A 255 -31.47 -8.80 -32.17
N ALA A 256 -31.72 -7.82 -31.30
CA ALA A 256 -33.05 -7.24 -31.08
C ALA A 256 -33.57 -6.53 -32.35
N ALA A 257 -32.73 -5.74 -33.03
CA ALA A 257 -33.09 -5.09 -34.28
C ALA A 257 -33.36 -6.09 -35.41
N GLY A 258 -32.54 -7.15 -35.50
CA GLY A 258 -32.74 -8.25 -36.46
C GLY A 258 -34.06 -9.00 -36.23
N ALA A 259 -34.36 -9.35 -34.97
CA ALA A 259 -35.61 -10.03 -34.61
C ALA A 259 -36.85 -9.18 -34.91
N ALA A 260 -36.80 -7.87 -34.62
CA ALA A 260 -37.86 -6.93 -34.95
C ALA A 260 -38.08 -6.80 -36.47
N GLY A 261 -37.00 -6.74 -37.26
CA GLY A 261 -37.07 -6.70 -38.72
C GLY A 261 -37.71 -7.95 -39.33
N VAL A 262 -37.34 -9.14 -38.83
CA VAL A 262 -37.93 -10.42 -39.28
C VAL A 262 -39.41 -10.53 -38.89
N ALA A 263 -39.77 -10.11 -37.68
CA ALA A 263 -41.17 -10.11 -37.23
C ALA A 263 -42.05 -9.17 -38.08
N TRP A 264 -41.53 -8.00 -38.45
CA TRP A 264 -42.23 -7.04 -39.31
C TRP A 264 -42.42 -7.55 -40.74
N MET A 265 -41.39 -8.18 -41.32
CA MET A 265 -41.50 -8.80 -42.64
C MET A 265 -42.51 -9.94 -42.68
N ARG A 266 -42.63 -10.74 -41.60
CA ARG A 266 -43.64 -11.80 -41.50
C ARG A 266 -45.06 -11.24 -41.47
N ARG A 267 -45.32 -10.16 -40.73
CA ARG A 267 -46.65 -9.53 -40.66
C ARG A 267 -47.14 -8.97 -41.99
N ARG A 268 -46.22 -8.49 -42.84
CA ARG A 268 -46.57 -7.97 -44.18
C ARG A 268 -46.96 -9.06 -45.18
N ARG A 269 -46.45 -10.29 -45.02
CA ARG A 269 -46.73 -11.41 -45.94
C ARG A 269 -48.07 -12.09 -45.68
N THR A 270 -48.65 -11.92 -44.49
CA THR A 270 -49.96 -12.49 -44.13
C THR A 270 -51.14 -11.56 -44.45
N ALA A 271 -50.88 -10.37 -45.01
CA ALA A 271 -51.88 -9.35 -45.32
C ALA A 271 -52.13 -9.18 -46.84
N SER A 272 -51.86 -10.22 -47.64
CA SER A 272 -52.16 -10.29 -49.08
C SER A 272 -53.07 -11.48 -49.37
#